data_AF-A0A8T3X3B1-F1
#
_entry.id   AF-A0A8T3X3B1-F1
#
_cell.length_a   1.000
_cell.length_b   1.000
_cell.length_c   1.000
_cell.angle_alpha   90.00
_cell.angle_beta   90.00
_cell.angle_gamma   90.00
#
_symmetry.space_group_name_H-M   'P 1'
#
loop_
_entity.id
_entity.type
_entity.pdbx_description
1 polymer ?
#
loop_
_entity_poly.entity_id
_entity_poly.type
_entity_poly.pdbx_seq_one_letter_code
_entity_poly.pdbx_strand_id
1 'polypeptide(L)'
;MAIEKGTIKVVWVTRNTRRIHSRMFEKVEEAEKFGKSKKDYLIFRLLWHKKFQTFSWEIMPYGNYRLYRAALGFYYKHKGKKEIIERIFRV
;
A
#
# COMPACT_ATOMS: atom_id res chain seq x y z
N MET A 1 18.08 17.01 -4.88
CA MET A 1 17.83 15.59 -4.59
C MET A 1 17.50 15.49 -3.11
N ALA A 2 16.27 15.14 -2.77
CA ALA A 2 15.90 14.83 -1.40
C ALA A 2 15.34 13.40 -1.43
N ILE A 3 16.19 12.44 -1.08
CA ILE A 3 15.72 11.11 -0.69
C ILE A 3 15.18 11.31 0.73
N GLU A 4 13.87 11.48 0.87
CA GLU A 4 13.22 11.55 2.19
C GLU A 4 13.42 10.20 2.88
N LYS A 5 14.27 10.20 3.90
CA LYS A 5 14.68 9.01 4.64
C LYS A 5 13.44 8.29 5.20
N GLY A 6 13.26 7.01 4.84
CA GLY A 6 12.40 6.08 5.59
C GLY A 6 10.97 5.88 5.10
N THR A 7 10.58 6.28 3.89
CA THR A 7 9.19 6.37 3.42
C THR A 7 8.40 5.03 3.41
N ILE A 8 7.88 4.62 4.57
CA ILE A 8 6.96 3.47 4.72
C ILE A 8 5.53 3.99 4.76
N LYS A 9 4.64 3.48 3.89
CA LYS A 9 3.22 3.89 3.82
C LYS A 9 2.35 2.75 4.35
N VAL A 10 1.57 3.00 5.40
CA VAL A 10 0.46 2.11 5.79
C VAL A 10 -0.80 2.58 5.07
N VAL A 11 -1.52 1.67 4.44
CA VAL A 11 -2.80 1.93 3.78
C VAL A 11 -3.86 1.03 4.38
N TRP A 12 -5.03 1.57 4.74
CA TRP A 12 -6.14 0.78 5.27
C TRP A 12 -7.48 1.30 4.78
N VAL A 13 -8.49 0.43 4.81
CA VAL A 13 -9.87 0.78 4.46
C VAL A 13 -10.72 0.64 5.70
N THR A 14 -11.52 1.65 5.99
CA THR A 14 -12.53 1.58 7.05
C THR A 14 -13.82 1.00 6.47
N ARG A 15 -14.40 -0.04 7.08
CA ARG A 15 -15.59 -0.72 6.52
C ARG A 15 -16.79 0.20 6.24
N ASN A 16 -16.93 1.28 6.99
CA ASN A 16 -18.10 2.17 6.90
C ASN A 16 -17.91 3.35 5.95
N THR A 17 -16.71 3.57 5.43
CA THR A 17 -16.48 4.65 4.48
C THR A 17 -15.74 4.05 3.30
N ARG A 18 -16.25 4.21 2.08
CA ARG A 18 -15.60 3.77 0.83
C ARG A 18 -14.29 4.57 0.55
N ARG A 19 -13.57 4.94 1.60
CA ARG A 19 -12.38 5.77 1.61
C ARG A 19 -11.19 4.89 1.94
N ILE A 20 -10.12 5.11 1.19
CA ILE A 20 -8.81 4.56 1.44
C ILE A 20 -8.07 5.60 2.27
N HIS A 21 -7.49 5.16 3.38
CA HIS A 21 -6.68 6.00 4.26
C HIS A 21 -5.24 5.58 4.15
N SER A 22 -4.32 6.53 4.33
CA SER A 22 -2.90 6.21 4.40
C SER A 22 -2.14 7.07 5.39
N ARG A 23 -1.07 6.52 5.95
CA ARG A 23 -0.15 7.24 6.83
C ARG A 23 1.29 6.83 6.56
N MET A 24 2.17 7.83 6.52
CA MET A 24 3.60 7.66 6.32
C MET A 24 4.33 7.49 7.66
N PHE A 25 5.40 6.69 7.63
CA PHE A 25 6.29 6.40 8.75
C PHE A 25 7.72 6.36 8.25
N GLU A 26 8.68 6.54 9.16
CA GLU A 26 10.12 6.40 8.86
C GLU A 26 10.63 4.97 9.09
N LYS A 27 9.95 4.22 9.96
CA LYS A 27 10.35 2.88 10.43
C LYS A 27 9.25 1.87 10.20
N VAL A 28 9.65 0.65 9.81
CA VAL A 28 8.72 -0.45 9.52
C VAL A 28 8.01 -0.90 10.80
N GLU A 29 8.71 -0.93 11.93
CA GLU A 29 8.17 -1.39 13.21
C GLU A 29 7.01 -0.51 13.69
N GLU A 30 7.15 0.82 13.52
CA GLU A 30 6.11 1.79 13.85
C GLU A 30 4.91 1.67 12.91
N ALA A 31 5.19 1.50 11.61
CA ALA A 31 4.18 1.27 10.60
C ALA A 31 3.37 -0.02 10.88
N GLU A 32 4.06 -1.09 11.28
CA GLU A 32 3.43 -2.37 11.61
C GLU A 32 2.59 -2.28 12.88
N LYS A 33 3.12 -1.65 13.94
CA LYS A 33 2.39 -1.44 15.20
C LYS A 33 1.13 -0.62 14.96
N PHE A 34 1.21 0.45 14.17
CA PHE A 34 0.05 1.24 13.79
C PHE A 34 -0.93 0.43 12.91
N GLY A 35 -0.40 -0.28 11.92
CA GLY A 35 -1.17 -1.11 11.00
C GLY A 35 -2.00 -2.15 11.72
N LYS A 36 -1.45 -2.86 12.72
CA LYS A 36 -2.18 -3.84 13.54
C LYS A 36 -3.44 -3.29 14.22
N SER A 37 -3.48 -2.00 14.55
CA SER A 37 -4.69 -1.34 15.08
C SER A 37 -5.80 -1.20 14.04
N LYS A 38 -5.48 -1.39 12.75
CA LYS A 38 -6.39 -1.34 11.62
C LYS A 38 -6.71 -2.78 11.20
N LYS A 39 -8.00 -3.11 11.10
CA LYS A 39 -8.46 -4.48 10.78
C LYS A 39 -7.93 -4.98 9.42
N ASP A 40 -7.96 -4.12 8.41
CA ASP A 40 -7.57 -4.42 7.03
C ASP A 40 -6.54 -3.39 6.56
N TYR A 41 -5.23 -3.71 6.63
CA TYR A 41 -4.13 -2.81 6.24
C TYR A 41 -2.98 -3.46 5.44
N LEU A 42 -2.35 -2.65 4.60
CA LEU A 42 -1.15 -2.98 3.81
C LEU A 42 -0.01 -2.04 4.20
N ILE A 43 1.21 -2.54 4.09
CA ILE A 43 2.41 -1.74 4.28
C ILE A 43 3.21 -1.72 2.99
N PHE A 44 3.62 -0.52 2.59
CA PHE A 44 4.41 -0.28 1.41
C PHE A 44 5.74 0.35 1.78
N ARG A 45 6.79 -0.02 1.05
CA ARG A 45 8.10 0.64 1.08
C ARG A 45 8.30 1.41 -0.22
N LEU A 46 8.65 2.70 -0.13
CA LEU A 46 9.02 3.46 -1.32
C LEU A 46 10.32 2.90 -1.89
N LEU A 47 10.30 2.51 -3.17
CA LEU A 47 11.52 2.10 -3.88
C LEU A 47 12.18 3.32 -4.53
N TRP A 48 11.39 4.12 -5.25
CA TRP A 48 11.85 5.33 -5.92
C TRP A 48 10.67 6.22 -6.32
N HIS A 49 10.95 7.47 -6.66
CA HIS A 49 9.97 8.42 -7.20
C HIS A 49 10.58 9.29 -8.31
N LYS A 50 9.78 9.67 -9.31
CA LYS A 50 10.16 10.63 -10.37
C LYS A 50 9.48 11.96 -10.11
N LYS A 51 10.26 12.98 -9.72
CA LYS A 51 9.79 14.39 -9.61
C LYS A 51 8.42 14.56 -8.93
N PHE A 52 8.13 13.74 -7.90
CA PHE A 52 6.84 13.71 -7.19
C PHE A 52 5.59 13.44 -8.05
N GLN A 53 5.76 13.02 -9.31
CA GLN A 53 4.67 12.68 -10.22
C GLN A 53 4.42 11.17 -10.29
N THR A 54 5.46 10.37 -10.07
CA THR A 54 5.37 8.91 -10.13
C THR A 54 6.10 8.32 -8.94
N PHE A 55 5.48 7.36 -8.28
CA PHE A 55 6.03 6.66 -7.14
C PHE A 55 6.00 5.16 -7.41
N SER A 56 7.09 4.48 -7.11
CA SER A 56 7.17 3.03 -7.13
C SER A 56 7.21 2.52 -5.71
N TRP A 57 6.22 1.71 -5.36
CA TRP A 57 6.06 1.14 -4.03
C TRP A 57 6.22 -0.37 -4.09
N GLU A 58 6.97 -0.92 -3.15
CA GLU A 58 7.01 -2.35 -2.90
C GLU A 58 6.02 -2.69 -1.80
N ILE A 59 5.24 -3.76 -2.01
CA ILE A 59 4.32 -4.26 -0.99
C ILE A 59 5.09 -5.18 -0.07
N MET A 60 5.16 -4.80 1.20
CA MET A 60 5.88 -5.56 2.20
C MET A 60 5.05 -6.76 2.69
N PRO A 61 5.69 -7.84 3.20
CA PRO A 61 5.00 -9.00 3.76
C PRO A 61 4.39 -8.73 5.15
N TYR A 62 3.99 -7.48 5.42
CA TYR A 62 3.37 -7.04 6.67
C TYR A 62 1.96 -6.54 6.37
N GLY A 63 0.97 -7.05 7.11
CA GLY A 63 -0.43 -6.73 6.85
C GLY A 63 -1.37 -7.89 7.13
N ASN A 64 -2.60 -7.56 7.52
CA ASN A 64 -3.70 -8.52 7.53
C ASN A 64 -4.72 -8.07 6.50
N TYR A 65 -4.58 -8.55 5.26
CA TYR A 65 -5.43 -8.07 4.17
C TYR A 65 -5.98 -9.25 3.37
N ARG A 66 -7.07 -9.83 3.90
CA ARG A 66 -7.87 -10.86 3.21
C ARG A 66 -8.29 -10.40 1.81
N LEU A 67 -8.67 -9.13 1.66
CA LEU A 67 -9.10 -8.52 0.40
C LEU A 67 -7.99 -8.38 -0.66
N TYR A 68 -6.72 -8.28 -0.25
CA TYR A 68 -5.58 -8.03 -1.12
C TYR A 68 -4.96 -9.35 -1.50
N ARG A 69 -4.95 -10.34 -0.60
CA ARG A 69 -4.73 -11.74 -1.01
C ARG A 69 -5.81 -12.20 -1.98
N ALA A 70 -7.07 -11.82 -1.77
CA ALA A 70 -8.14 -12.07 -2.75
C ALA A 70 -7.90 -11.31 -4.06
N ALA A 71 -7.57 -10.02 -4.02
CA ALA A 71 -7.31 -9.20 -5.21
C ALA A 71 -6.04 -9.62 -5.98
N LEU A 72 -4.96 -9.99 -5.28
CA LEU A 72 -3.77 -10.59 -5.87
C LEU A 72 -4.07 -11.96 -6.45
N GLY A 73 -4.83 -12.79 -5.74
CA GLY A 73 -5.30 -14.08 -6.25
C GLY A 73 -6.09 -13.90 -7.53
N PHE A 74 -7.01 -12.95 -7.57
CA PHE A 74 -7.72 -12.53 -8.77
C PHE A 74 -6.77 -11.98 -9.85
N TYR A 75 -5.79 -11.17 -9.50
CA TYR A 75 -4.79 -10.61 -10.42
C TYR A 75 -3.93 -11.69 -11.06
N TYR A 76 -3.36 -12.62 -10.28
CA TYR A 76 -2.59 -13.75 -10.81
C TYR A 76 -3.48 -14.66 -11.66
N LYS A 77 -4.76 -14.82 -11.28
CA LYS A 77 -5.77 -15.55 -12.05
C LYS A 77 -6.18 -14.81 -13.34
N HIS A 78 -6.04 -13.49 -13.41
CA HIS A 78 -6.54 -12.64 -14.52
C HIS A 78 -5.45 -11.75 -15.14
N LYS A 79 -4.18 -12.15 -14.99
CA LYS A 79 -2.96 -11.39 -15.32
C LYS A 79 -2.83 -10.97 -16.79
N GLY A 80 -3.81 -11.31 -17.63
CA GLY A 80 -3.99 -10.79 -18.99
C GLY A 80 -4.71 -9.43 -19.10
N LYS A 81 -5.20 -8.80 -18.00
CA LYS A 81 -5.92 -7.50 -18.08
C LYS A 81 -5.34 -6.47 -17.09
N LYS A 82 -4.53 -5.54 -17.63
CA LYS A 82 -3.64 -4.59 -16.93
C LYS A 82 -4.32 -3.40 -16.19
N GLU A 83 -5.61 -3.13 -16.38
CA GLU A 83 -6.18 -1.80 -16.08
C GLU A 83 -6.62 -1.56 -14.63
N ILE A 84 -6.85 -2.59 -13.82
CA ILE A 84 -7.53 -2.41 -12.51
C ILE A 84 -6.61 -1.80 -11.43
N ILE A 85 -5.30 -2.00 -11.55
CA ILE A 85 -4.33 -1.62 -10.51
C ILE A 85 -3.92 -0.15 -10.60
N GLU A 86 -3.84 0.45 -11.79
CA GLU A 86 -3.44 1.87 -11.92
C GLU A 86 -4.39 2.81 -11.16
N ARG A 87 -5.64 2.41 -10.96
CA ARG A 87 -6.65 3.20 -10.25
C ARG A 87 -6.51 3.15 -8.72
N ILE A 88 -5.95 2.07 -8.18
CA ILE A 88 -5.71 1.91 -6.72
C ILE A 88 -4.40 2.59 -6.32
N PHE A 89 -3.39 2.57 -7.20
CA PHE A 89 -2.06 3.12 -6.93
C PHE A 89 -1.88 4.59 -7.35
N ARG A 90 -2.85 5.19 -8.05
CA ARG A 90 -2.90 6.65 -8.33
C ARG A 90 -3.39 7.50 -7.15
N VAL A 91 -3.66 6.90 -5.97
CA VAL A 91 -4.11 7.60 -4.75
C VAL A 91 -3.03 7.64 -3.67
#